data_AF-A0A0J6HF55-F1
#
_entry.id   AF-A0A0J6HF55-F1
#
_cell.length_a   1.000
_cell.length_b   1.000
_cell.length_c   1.000
_cell.angle_alpha   90.00
_cell.angle_beta   90.00
_cell.angle_gamma   90.00
#
_symmetry.space_group_name_H-M   'P 1'
#
loop_
_entity.id
_entity.type
_entity.pdbx_description
1 polymer ?
#
loop_
_entity_poly.entity_id
_entity_poly.type
_entity_poly.pdbx_seq_one_letter_code
_entity_poly.pdbx_strand_id
1 'polypeptide(L)'
;MANLNGSYDGGPKNEYRLNVIENSEPAGTFSGKFHNALTNNWESITGYFNFFTDRNETVLTFSTSGFNWKWEADYVNGSRSFNEWVARRTSDTNTNDIATMKFYKET
;
A
#
# COMPACT_ATOMS: atom_id res chain seq x y z
N MET A 1 -8.30 17.49 3.99
CA MET A 1 -7.26 16.57 4.50
C MET A 1 -7.08 15.46 3.49
N ALA A 2 -5.85 15.04 3.21
CA ALA A 2 -5.62 13.87 2.37
C ALA A 2 -6.26 12.64 3.04
N ASN A 3 -7.03 11.86 2.28
CA ASN A 3 -7.73 10.68 2.78
C ASN A 3 -7.00 9.42 2.30
N LEU A 4 -6.58 8.56 3.23
CA LEU A 4 -5.91 7.29 2.92
C LEU A 4 -6.86 6.31 2.21
N ASN A 5 -8.17 6.45 2.38
CA ASN A 5 -9.15 5.61 1.69
C ASN A 5 -9.11 5.86 0.17
N GLY A 6 -9.26 4.79 -0.59
CA GLY A 6 -9.28 4.83 -2.05
C GLY A 6 -8.75 3.55 -2.67
N SER A 7 -8.84 3.51 -4.00
CA SER A 7 -8.25 2.45 -4.81
C SER A 7 -6.93 2.92 -5.38
N TYR A 8 -5.94 2.04 -5.36
CA TYR A 8 -4.57 2.28 -5.80
C TYR A 8 -4.15 1.18 -6.76
N ASP A 9 -3.87 1.54 -8.01
CA ASP A 9 -3.48 0.61 -9.07
C ASP A 9 -2.00 0.69 -9.37
N GLY A 10 -1.36 -0.45 -9.64
CA GLY A 10 0.07 -0.48 -9.91
C GLY A 10 0.66 -1.83 -10.26
N GLY A 11 1.99 -1.87 -10.28
CA GLY A 11 2.77 -2.99 -10.80
C GLY A 11 3.08 -2.89 -12.30
N PRO A 12 3.97 -3.76 -12.82
CA PRO A 12 4.50 -3.68 -14.19
C PRO A 12 3.45 -3.61 -15.32
N LYS A 13 2.18 -3.98 -15.04
CA LYS A 13 1.05 -3.94 -15.99
C LYS A 13 -0.29 -3.61 -15.31
N ASN A 14 -0.30 -2.82 -14.23
CA ASN A 14 -1.49 -2.59 -13.40
C ASN A 14 -2.12 -3.91 -12.89
N GLU A 15 -1.26 -4.86 -12.53
CA GLU A 15 -1.66 -6.20 -12.14
C GLU A 15 -2.07 -6.32 -10.66
N TYR A 16 -1.83 -5.26 -9.89
CA TYR A 16 -2.19 -5.20 -8.48
C TYR A 16 -3.08 -3.99 -8.19
N ARG A 17 -4.08 -4.19 -7.34
CA ARG A 17 -4.92 -3.11 -6.82
C ARG A 17 -5.07 -3.23 -5.31
N LEU A 18 -4.76 -2.16 -4.59
CA LEU A 18 -5.07 -2.01 -3.16
C LEU A 18 -6.31 -1.12 -3.04
N ASN A 19 -7.34 -1.59 -2.35
CA ASN A 19 -8.51 -0.79 -1.99
C ASN A 19 -8.55 -0.63 -0.47
N VAL A 20 -8.24 0.56 0.03
CA VAL A 20 -8.34 0.91 1.45
C VAL A 20 -9.76 1.38 1.74
N ILE A 21 -10.47 0.64 2.58
CA ILE A 21 -11.90 0.84 2.87
C ILE A 21 -12.06 1.61 4.17
N GLU A 22 -11.34 1.22 5.22
CA GLU A 22 -11.38 1.87 6.52
C GLU A 22 -9.96 2.08 7.06
N ASN A 23 -9.80 3.13 7.85
CA ASN A 23 -8.55 3.42 8.55
C ASN A 23 -8.85 4.01 9.93
N SER A 24 -7.93 3.80 10.88
CA SER A 24 -7.96 4.36 12.22
C SER A 24 -6.61 5.01 12.51
N GLU A 25 -6.52 6.34 12.36
CA GLU A 25 -5.30 7.08 12.68
C GLU A 25 -4.80 6.85 14.12
N PRO A 26 -5.66 6.84 15.16
CA PRO A 26 -5.19 6.59 16.53
C PRO A 26 -4.59 5.20 16.73
N ALA A 27 -5.08 4.20 15.99
CA ALA A 27 -4.58 2.82 16.07
C ALA A 27 -3.42 2.56 15.09
N GLY A 28 -3.20 3.43 14.11
CA GLY A 28 -2.26 3.19 13.01
C GLY A 28 -2.62 1.96 12.18
N THR A 29 -3.91 1.67 11.99
CA THR A 29 -4.39 0.46 11.30
C THR A 29 -5.34 0.78 10.16
N PHE A 30 -5.32 -0.04 9.12
CA PHE A 30 -6.28 0.03 8.02
C PHE A 30 -6.81 -1.36 7.65
N SER A 31 -7.97 -1.38 7.00
CA SER A 31 -8.58 -2.57 6.43
C SER A 31 -8.97 -2.32 4.97
N GLY A 32 -8.99 -3.38 4.18
CA GLY A 32 -9.23 -3.25 2.75
C GLY A 32 -9.27 -4.56 2.00
N LYS A 33 -9.16 -4.43 0.69
CA LYS A 33 -9.02 -5.57 -0.23
C LYS A 33 -7.81 -5.38 -1.13
N PHE A 34 -7.12 -6.46 -1.43
CA PHE A 34 -6.01 -6.50 -2.37
C PHE A 34 -6.35 -7.43 -3.53
N HIS A 35 -6.17 -6.97 -4.75
CA HIS A 35 -6.37 -7.75 -5.96
C HIS A 35 -5.05 -8.08 -6.62
N ASN A 36 -4.90 -9.34 -7.04
CA ASN A 36 -3.85 -9.78 -7.95
C ASN A 36 -4.50 -10.26 -9.26
N ALA A 37 -4.33 -9.49 -10.33
CA ALA A 37 -4.91 -9.78 -11.64
C ALA A 37 -4.24 -10.99 -12.33
N LEU A 38 -3.02 -11.38 -11.95
CA LEU A 38 -2.35 -12.56 -12.50
C LEU A 38 -3.03 -13.85 -12.07
N THR A 39 -3.56 -13.87 -10.85
CA THR A 39 -4.31 -15.00 -10.29
C THR A 39 -5.82 -14.75 -10.26
N ASN A 40 -6.25 -13.54 -10.67
CA ASN A 40 -7.62 -13.06 -10.58
C ASN A 40 -8.23 -13.25 -9.17
N ASN A 41 -7.44 -12.99 -8.13
CA ASN A 41 -7.82 -13.23 -6.74
C ASN A 41 -7.94 -11.92 -5.95
N TRP A 42 -9.02 -11.81 -5.17
CA TRP A 42 -9.24 -10.75 -4.20
C TRP A 42 -9.07 -11.28 -2.79
N GLU A 43 -8.27 -10.59 -1.99
CA GLU A 43 -7.98 -10.94 -0.61
C GLU A 43 -8.39 -9.80 0.32
N SER A 44 -9.10 -10.12 1.40
CA SER A 44 -9.30 -9.18 2.49
C SER A 44 -7.98 -9.03 3.24
N ILE A 45 -7.58 -7.79 3.51
CA ILE A 45 -6.34 -7.49 4.21
C ILE A 45 -6.60 -6.55 5.39
N THR A 46 -5.74 -6.68 6.39
CA THR A 46 -5.54 -5.70 7.45
C THR A 46 -4.07 -5.34 7.47
N GLY A 47 -3.78 -4.08 7.73
CA GLY A 47 -2.40 -3.60 7.79
C GLY A 47 -2.23 -2.48 8.78
N TYR A 48 -0.99 -2.02 8.87
CA TYR A 48 -0.58 -0.91 9.70
C TYR A 48 -0.14 0.26 8.84
N PHE A 49 -0.22 1.46 9.39
CA PHE A 49 0.43 2.62 8.82
C PHE A 49 1.04 3.50 9.89
N ASN A 50 2.03 4.28 9.49
CA ASN A 50 2.58 5.34 10.32
C ASN A 50 2.88 6.59 9.49
N PHE A 51 2.69 7.76 10.11
CA PHE A 51 2.99 9.07 9.56
C PHE A 51 4.31 9.57 10.16
N PHE A 52 5.39 9.43 9.41
CA PHE A 52 6.72 9.84 9.84
C PHE A 52 6.99 11.29 9.46
N THR A 53 6.60 12.22 10.33
CA THR A 53 6.79 13.66 10.12
C THR A 53 8.28 14.06 10.05
N ASP A 54 9.15 13.36 10.77
CA ASP A 54 10.60 13.53 10.75
C ASP A 54 11.22 13.17 9.39
N ARG A 55 10.61 12.22 8.70
CA ARG A 55 11.04 11.75 7.37
C ARG A 55 10.18 12.28 6.22
N ASN A 56 9.13 13.05 6.53
CA ASN A 56 8.15 13.54 5.58
C ASN A 56 7.56 12.41 4.70
N GLU A 57 7.21 11.27 5.31
CA GLU A 57 6.66 10.12 4.59
C GLU A 57 5.53 9.42 5.35
N THR A 58 4.69 8.70 4.62
CA THR A 58 3.75 7.71 5.15
C THR A 58 4.21 6.32 4.75
N VAL A 59 4.20 5.38 5.70
CA VAL A 59 4.51 3.98 5.42
C VAL A 59 3.31 3.12 5.77
N LEU A 60 2.90 2.25 4.85
CA LEU A 60 1.91 1.19 5.05
C LEU A 60 2.61 -0.18 5.03
N THR A 61 2.14 -1.11 5.86
CA THR A 61 2.56 -2.51 5.83
C THR A 61 1.36 -3.44 5.94
N PHE A 62 1.37 -4.51 5.14
CA PHE A 62 0.35 -5.55 5.15
C PHE A 62 0.88 -6.82 4.49
N SER A 63 0.14 -7.91 4.61
CA SER A 63 0.48 -9.19 3.99
C SER A 63 -0.70 -9.73 3.18
N THR A 64 -0.38 -10.45 2.12
CA THR A 64 -1.30 -11.23 1.29
C THR A 64 -0.85 -12.69 1.31
N SER A 65 -1.60 -13.58 0.68
CA SER A 65 -1.19 -14.97 0.52
C SER A 65 0.11 -15.04 -0.30
N GLY A 66 1.23 -15.25 0.39
CA GLY A 66 2.56 -15.47 -0.19
C GLY A 66 3.45 -14.24 -0.30
N PHE A 67 2.98 -13.05 0.10
CA PHE A 67 3.79 -11.83 0.04
C PHE A 67 3.56 -10.88 1.20
N ASN A 68 4.65 -10.25 1.65
CA ASN A 68 4.64 -9.09 2.52
C ASN A 68 4.85 -7.81 1.69
N TRP A 69 4.11 -6.77 2.04
CA TRP A 69 4.11 -5.50 1.36
C TRP A 69 4.51 -4.36 2.30
N LYS A 70 5.36 -3.48 1.81
CA LYS A 70 5.68 -2.18 2.41
C LYS A 70 5.46 -1.10 1.36
N TRP A 71 4.58 -0.15 1.63
CA TRP A 71 4.24 0.93 0.72
C TRP A 71 4.66 2.26 1.35
N GLU A 72 5.30 3.13 0.57
CA GLU A 72 5.89 4.38 1.03
C GLU A 72 5.39 5.53 0.13
N ALA A 73 4.93 6.62 0.75
CA ALA A 73 4.50 7.82 0.03
C ALA A 73 5.09 9.07 0.70
N ASP A 74 5.73 9.90 -0.11
CA ASP A 74 6.30 11.16 0.33
C ASP A 74 5.21 12.20 0.61
N TYR A 75 5.49 13.09 1.57
CA TYR A 75 4.70 14.29 1.77
C TYR A 75 4.96 15.27 0.62
N VAL A 76 3.91 15.90 0.12
CA VAL A 76 4.00 16.92 -0.92
C VAL A 76 3.72 18.27 -0.28
N ASN A 77 4.66 19.21 -0.43
CA ASN A 77 4.59 20.53 0.19
C ASN A 77 4.37 20.47 1.72
N GLY A 78 5.07 19.55 2.40
CA GLY A 78 4.99 19.35 3.85
C GLY A 78 3.69 18.72 4.35
N SER A 79 2.81 18.29 3.44
CA SER A 79 1.53 17.66 3.77
C SER A 79 1.48 16.22 3.27
N ARG A 80 0.80 15.35 4.03
CA ARG A 80 0.53 13.97 3.62
C ARG A 80 -0.09 13.95 2.22
N SER A 81 0.47 13.16 1.33
CA SER A 81 -0.05 12.90 -0.01
C SER A 81 -0.19 11.40 -0.18
N PHE A 82 -1.29 10.97 -0.81
CA PHE A 82 -1.58 9.56 -1.04
C PHE A 82 -1.83 9.28 -2.53
N ASN A 83 -1.40 10.17 -3.42
CA ASN A 83 -1.68 10.03 -4.85
C ASN A 83 -0.74 9.02 -5.55
N GLU A 84 0.48 8.87 -5.02
CA GLU A 84 1.50 7.97 -5.53
C GLU A 84 2.14 7.22 -4.36
N TRP A 85 2.45 5.94 -4.57
CA TRP A 85 3.14 5.09 -3.62
C TRP A 85 4.26 4.33 -4.33
N VAL A 86 5.35 4.10 -3.61
CA VAL A 86 6.36 3.10 -3.95
C VAL A 86 6.16 1.90 -3.04
N ALA A 87 5.86 0.75 -3.64
CA ALA A 87 5.62 -0.49 -2.94
C ALA A 87 6.79 -1.45 -3.13
N ARG A 88 7.26 -2.03 -2.02
CA ARG A 88 8.17 -3.17 -1.98
C ARG A 88 7.38 -4.42 -1.60
N ARG A 89 7.42 -5.42 -2.47
CA ARG A 89 6.90 -6.77 -2.27
C ARG A 89 8.06 -7.70 -1.90
N THR A 90 7.90 -8.52 -0.87
CA THR A 90 8.84 -9.59 -0.51
C THR A 90 8.09 -10.91 -0.41
N SER A 91 8.58 -11.99 -1.02
CA SER A 91 7.97 -13.32 -0.87
C SER A 91 8.08 -13.84 0.57
N ASP A 92 7.00 -14.46 1.05
CA ASP A 92 6.93 -15.05 2.40
C ASP A 92 7.80 -16.31 2.53
N THR A 93 8.11 -16.96 1.41
CA THR A 93 8.87 -18.22 1.36
C THR A 93 10.30 -18.04 0.82
N ASN A 94 10.59 -16.91 0.18
CA ASN A 94 11.92 -16.57 -0.32
C ASN A 94 12.20 -15.08 -0.16
N THR A 95 12.90 -14.71 0.91
CA THR A 95 13.19 -13.29 1.24
C THR A 95 14.09 -12.57 0.23
N ASN A 96 14.71 -13.30 -0.71
CA ASN A 96 15.48 -12.72 -1.82
C ASN A 96 14.62 -12.36 -3.04
N ASP A 97 13.39 -12.89 -3.14
CA ASP A 97 12.41 -12.46 -4.15
C ASP A 97 11.76 -11.15 -3.69
N ILE A 98 12.33 -10.06 -4.19
CA ILE A 98 11.94 -8.70 -3.89
C ILE A 98 11.60 -8.01 -5.21
N ALA A 99 10.46 -7.31 -5.22
CA ALA A 99 10.06 -6.44 -6.32
C ALA A 99 9.69 -5.06 -5.78
N THR A 100 10.08 -4.01 -6.48
CA THR A 100 9.66 -2.63 -6.20
C THR A 100 8.86 -2.11 -7.37
N MET A 101 7.73 -1.46 -7.10
CA MET A 101 6.83 -0.94 -8.13
C MET A 101 6.05 0.27 -7.63
N LYS A 102 5.48 1.03 -8.56
CA LYS A 102 4.66 2.20 -8.26
C LYS A 102 3.18 1.86 -8.25
N PHE A 103 2.43 2.59 -7.45
CA PHE A 103 0.97 2.56 -7.39
C PHE A 103 0.42 3.98 -7.38
N TYR A 104 -0.75 4.19 -7.99
CA TYR A 104 -1.39 5.49 -8.13
C TYR A 104 -2.83 5.42 -7.69
N LYS A 105 -3.30 6.47 -7.02
CA LYS A 105 -4.68 6.60 -6.62
C LYS A 105 -5.58 6.78 -7.85
N GLU A 106 -6.67 6.01 -7.91
CA GLU A 106 -7.72 6.20 -8.90
C GLU A 106 -8.37 7.58 -8.69
N THR A 107 -8.55 8.33 -9.77
CA THR A 107 -9.11 9.70 -9.80
C THR A 107 -10.62 9.71 -9.88
#